data_AF-A0A1G6LCI5-F1
#
_entry.id   AF-A0A1G6LCI5-F1
#
_cell.length_a   1.000
_cell.length_b   1.000
_cell.length_c   1.000
_cell.angle_alpha   90.00
_cell.angle_beta   90.00
_cell.angle_gamma   90.00
#
_symmetry.space_group_name_H-M   'P 1'
#
loop_
_entity.id
_entity.type
_entity.pdbx_description
1 polymer ?
#
loop_
_entity_poly.entity_id
_entity_poly.type
_entity_poly.pdbx_seq_one_letter_code
_entity_poly.pdbx_strand_id
1 'polypeptide(L)'
;MGWYFSPQSRSELIAQLIAPQETERASVKVIAHALRGNVLWSVAEMTAKAEGVHRDLAPGQSLRTIRCDLLKRSGDQWGHKPLDESMHPYYYSCPLSYLDLAPERCADWRAGVRAYHARRRTPKMATAPAASLTA
;
A
#
# COMPACT_ATOMS: atom_id res chain seq x y z
N MET A 1 -15.61 1.48 -11.79
CA MET A 1 -16.52 1.56 -10.63
C MET A 1 -15.90 0.72 -9.52
N GLY A 2 -15.48 1.31 -8.39
CA GLY A 2 -14.74 0.59 -7.32
C GLY A 2 -14.28 1.50 -6.18
N TRP A 3 -14.99 2.60 -5.93
CA TRP A 3 -14.73 3.51 -4.83
C TRP A 3 -15.81 3.32 -3.78
N TYR A 4 -15.43 3.30 -2.51
CA TYR A 4 -16.34 3.23 -1.37
C TYR A 4 -16.25 4.55 -0.61
N PHE A 5 -17.34 5.32 -0.55
CA PHE A 5 -17.42 6.59 0.16
C PHE A 5 -18.24 6.43 1.43
N SER A 6 -17.82 7.11 2.49
CA SER A 6 -18.55 7.20 3.75
C SER A 6 -18.47 8.62 4.32
N PRO A 7 -19.49 9.06 5.06
CA PRO A 7 -19.51 10.36 5.74
C PRO A 7 -18.62 10.32 6.98
N GLN A 8 -17.31 10.24 6.77
CA GLN A 8 -16.30 10.25 7.82
C GLN A 8 -15.09 11.08 7.39
N SER A 9 -14.30 11.51 8.38
CA SER A 9 -13.02 12.18 8.15
C SER A 9 -12.00 11.22 7.53
N ARG A 10 -10.95 11.80 6.95
CA ARG A 10 -9.82 11.04 6.41
C ARG A 10 -9.15 10.15 7.45
N SER A 11 -9.01 10.66 8.68
CA SER A 11 -8.40 9.95 9.80
C SER A 11 -9.25 8.77 10.24
N GLU A 12 -10.57 8.94 10.33
CA GLU A 12 -11.50 7.85 10.67
C GLU A 12 -11.49 6.76 9.60
N LEU A 13 -11.48 7.15 8.32
CA LEU A 13 -11.34 6.20 7.21
C LEU A 13 -10.02 5.41 7.31
N ILE A 14 -8.89 6.08 7.58
CA ILE A 14 -7.61 5.39 7.73
C ILE A 14 -7.65 4.43 8.93
N ALA A 15 -8.19 4.86 10.07
CA ALA A 15 -8.33 4.03 11.26
C ALA A 15 -9.18 2.79 10.98
N GLN A 16 -10.29 2.95 10.25
CA GLN A 16 -11.14 1.84 9.83
C GLN A 16 -10.39 0.86 8.91
N LEU A 17 -9.62 1.36 7.94
CA LEU A 17 -8.89 0.51 6.99
C LEU A 17 -7.77 -0.30 7.63
N ILE A 18 -7.16 0.21 8.71
CA ILE A 18 -6.09 -0.50 9.44
C ILE A 18 -6.60 -1.28 10.65
N ALA A 19 -7.89 -1.16 10.97
CA ALA A 19 -8.48 -1.89 12.08
C ALA A 19 -8.39 -3.41 11.83
N PRO A 20 -8.06 -4.21 12.85
CA PRO A 20 -8.12 -5.65 12.73
C PRO A 20 -9.56 -6.08 12.47
N GLN A 21 -9.72 -7.08 11.59
CA GLN A 21 -11.01 -7.67 11.28
C GLN A 21 -10.98 -9.14 11.68
N GLU A 22 -12.02 -9.59 12.36
CA GLU A 22 -12.15 -10.96 12.80
C GLU A 22 -13.53 -11.50 12.43
N THR A 23 -13.52 -12.69 11.84
CA THR A 23 -14.70 -13.48 11.55
C THR A 23 -14.48 -14.88 12.10
N GLU A 24 -15.54 -15.69 12.14
CA GLU A 24 -15.45 -17.11 12.51
C GLU A 24 -14.49 -17.88 11.60
N ARG A 25 -14.35 -17.46 10.34
CA ARG A 25 -13.55 -18.16 9.33
C ARG A 25 -12.13 -17.64 9.16
N ALA A 26 -11.89 -16.36 9.43
CA ALA A 26 -10.58 -15.75 9.22
C ALA A 26 -10.36 -14.55 10.13
N SER A 27 -9.10 -14.27 10.45
CA SER A 27 -8.68 -13.00 11.03
C SER A 27 -7.73 -12.27 10.08
N VAL A 28 -7.82 -10.95 10.06
CA VAL A 28 -6.96 -10.06 9.28
C VAL A 28 -6.43 -8.99 10.21
N LYS A 29 -5.11 -8.83 10.25
CA LYS A 29 -4.45 -7.77 11.00
C LYS A 29 -3.49 -7.00 10.12
N VAL A 30 -3.37 -5.70 10.34
CA VAL A 30 -2.36 -4.86 9.69
C VAL A 30 -1.10 -4.86 10.55
N ILE A 31 0.01 -5.36 10.00
CA ILE A 31 1.29 -5.47 10.72
C ILE A 31 2.22 -4.28 10.45
N ALA A 32 2.00 -3.57 9.34
CA ALA A 32 2.70 -2.34 9.00
C ALA A 32 1.81 -1.45 8.13
N HIS A 33 1.87 -0.14 8.31
CA HIS A 33 1.12 0.81 7.47
C HIS A 33 1.87 2.14 7.33
N ALA A 34 1.73 2.77 6.16
CA ALA A 34 2.37 4.04 5.86
C ALA A 34 1.52 4.85 4.90
N LEU A 35 1.42 6.14 5.18
CA LEU A 35 0.75 7.09 4.29
C LEU A 35 1.77 7.75 3.35
N ARG A 36 1.45 7.79 2.05
CA ARG A 36 2.23 8.48 1.01
C ARG A 36 1.31 9.33 0.15
N GLY A 37 1.17 10.60 0.50
CA GLY A 37 0.15 11.46 -0.09
C GLY A 37 -1.24 10.92 0.23
N ASN A 38 -2.03 10.62 -0.80
CA ASN A 38 -3.37 10.01 -0.69
C ASN A 38 -3.37 8.50 -0.96
N VAL A 39 -2.24 7.83 -0.74
CA VAL A 39 -2.15 6.37 -0.80
C VAL A 39 -1.82 5.84 0.58
N LEU A 40 -2.69 4.99 1.12
CA LEU A 40 -2.43 4.20 2.31
C LEU A 40 -1.85 2.86 1.87
N TRP A 41 -0.58 2.65 2.19
CA TRP A 41 0.09 1.36 2.04
C TRP A 41 -0.03 0.58 3.33
N SER A 42 -0.41 -0.69 3.25
CA SER A 42 -0.43 -1.57 4.42
C SER A 42 0.05 -2.97 4.07
N VAL A 43 0.66 -3.65 5.06
CA VAL A 43 0.91 -5.08 5.02
C VAL A 43 -0.12 -5.73 5.92
N ALA A 44 -1.00 -6.54 5.33
CA ALA A 44 -2.02 -7.26 6.05
C ALA A 44 -1.63 -8.74 6.15
N GLU A 45 -1.71 -9.30 7.35
CA GLU A 45 -1.60 -10.73 7.60
C GLU A 45 -3.01 -11.31 7.79
N MET A 46 -3.40 -12.23 6.91
CA MET A 46 -4.65 -12.97 6.97
C MET A 46 -4.38 -14.38 7.48
N THR A 47 -5.02 -14.77 8.57
CA THR A 47 -4.95 -16.11 9.13
C THR A 47 -6.27 -16.84 8.87
N ALA A 48 -6.21 -18.02 8.25
CA ALA A 48 -7.37 -18.87 8.06
C ALA A 48 -7.71 -19.58 9.37
N LYS A 49 -8.97 -19.52 9.79
CA LYS A 49 -9.51 -20.28 10.94
C LYS A 49 -10.37 -21.47 10.50
N ALA A 50 -10.82 -21.46 9.25
CA ALA A 50 -11.59 -22.52 8.63
C ALA A 50 -11.07 -22.84 7.22
N GLU A 51 -11.45 -24.00 6.71
CA GLU A 51 -11.13 -24.42 5.33
C GLU A 51 -11.81 -23.49 4.31
N GLY A 52 -11.17 -23.34 3.15
CA GLY A 52 -11.74 -22.59 2.03
C GLY A 52 -11.72 -21.06 2.17
N VAL A 53 -11.00 -20.50 3.16
CA VAL A 53 -10.81 -19.05 3.31
C VAL A 53 -10.00 -18.47 2.16
N HIS A 54 -8.96 -19.18 1.73
CA HIS A 54 -8.13 -18.82 0.60
C HIS A 54 -7.56 -20.10 0.00
N ARG A 55 -7.45 -20.16 -1.34
CA ARG A 55 -6.97 -21.36 -2.05
C ARG A 55 -5.59 -21.86 -1.57
N ASP A 56 -4.78 -20.94 -1.05
CA ASP A 56 -3.41 -21.20 -0.61
C ASP A 56 -3.29 -21.29 0.92
N LEU A 57 -4.40 -21.39 1.68
CA LEU A 57 -4.39 -21.43 3.15
C LEU A 57 -5.25 -22.56 3.72
N ALA A 58 -4.61 -23.43 4.50
CA ALA A 58 -5.29 -24.33 5.44
C ALA A 58 -5.57 -23.63 6.79
N PRO A 59 -6.50 -24.12 7.62
CA PRO A 59 -6.73 -23.63 8.97
C PRO A 59 -5.44 -23.53 9.78
N GLY A 60 -5.26 -22.41 10.48
CA GLY A 60 -4.05 -22.08 11.24
C GLY A 60 -2.93 -21.43 10.43
N GLN A 61 -2.97 -21.50 9.09
CA GLN A 61 -1.97 -20.85 8.24
C GLN A 61 -2.27 -19.37 8.03
N SER A 62 -1.22 -18.60 7.77
CA SER A 62 -1.31 -17.17 7.51
C SER A 62 -0.62 -16.76 6.22
N LEU A 63 -1.21 -15.80 5.51
CA LEU A 63 -0.64 -15.17 4.32
C LEU A 63 -0.52 -13.67 4.54
N ARG A 64 0.60 -13.10 4.09
CA ARG A 64 0.81 -11.66 4.08
C ARG A 64 0.59 -11.09 2.69
N THR A 65 -0.01 -9.92 2.60
CA THR A 65 -0.23 -9.21 1.33
C THR A 65 0.00 -7.72 1.50
N ILE A 66 0.52 -7.09 0.44
CA ILE A 66 0.66 -5.64 0.35
C ILE A 66 -0.62 -5.06 -0.26
N ARG A 67 -1.25 -4.14 0.48
CA ARG A 67 -2.44 -3.40 0.05
C ARG A 67 -2.10 -1.96 -0.27
N CYS A 68 -2.84 -1.43 -1.23
CA CYS A 68 -2.77 -0.07 -1.75
C CYS A 68 -4.18 0.54 -1.74
N ASP A 69 -4.52 1.24 -0.67
CA ASP A 69 -5.81 1.93 -0.57
C ASP A 69 -5.66 3.38 -1.05
N LEU A 70 -6.22 3.69 -2.22
CA LEU A 70 -6.27 5.07 -2.72
C LEU A 70 -7.34 5.84 -1.96
N LEU A 71 -7.00 7.00 -1.42
CA LEU A 71 -7.93 7.85 -0.67
C LEU A 71 -8.34 9.05 -1.51
N LYS A 72 -9.62 9.41 -1.49
CA LYS A 72 -10.14 10.58 -2.21
C LYS A 72 -11.25 11.27 -1.43
N ARG A 73 -11.22 12.60 -1.40
CA ARG A 73 -12.32 13.42 -0.88
C ARG A 73 -13.37 13.64 -1.98
N SER A 74 -14.64 13.57 -1.62
CA SER A 74 -15.79 13.92 -2.46
C SER A 74 -16.82 14.65 -1.62
N GLY A 75 -16.97 15.97 -1.83
CA GLY A 75 -17.74 16.82 -0.92
C GLY A 75 -17.21 16.72 0.52
N ASP A 76 -18.10 16.44 1.46
CA ASP A 76 -17.80 16.25 2.88
C ASP A 76 -17.47 14.79 3.24
N GLN A 77 -17.38 13.91 2.24
CA GLN A 77 -17.11 12.49 2.43
C GLN A 77 -15.68 12.14 2.01
N TRP A 78 -15.15 11.10 2.65
CA TRP A 78 -13.94 10.44 2.21
C TRP A 78 -14.26 9.06 1.67
N GLY A 79 -13.56 8.69 0.59
CA GLY A 79 -13.66 7.37 0.03
C GLY A 79 -12.31 6.73 -0.19
N HIS A 80 -12.34 5.39 -0.24
CA HIS A 80 -11.19 4.59 -0.59
C HIS A 80 -11.47 3.71 -1.80
N LYS A 81 -10.42 3.40 -2.54
CA LYS A 81 -10.41 2.35 -3.55
C LYS A 81 -9.33 1.35 -3.18
N PRO A 82 -9.70 0.14 -2.74
CA PRO A 82 -8.74 -0.89 -2.41
C PRO A 82 -8.12 -1.42 -3.71
N LEU A 83 -6.80 -1.55 -3.69
CA LEU A 83 -5.99 -2.24 -4.69
C LEU A 83 -5.01 -3.15 -3.95
N ASP A 84 -4.55 -4.21 -4.60
CA ASP A 84 -3.49 -5.07 -4.06
C ASP A 84 -2.38 -5.29 -5.10
N GLU A 85 -1.26 -5.88 -4.66
CA GLU A 85 -0.09 -6.14 -5.49
C GLU A 85 -0.43 -6.86 -6.81
N SER A 86 -1.41 -7.78 -6.83
CA SER A 86 -1.79 -8.52 -8.03
C SER A 86 -2.51 -7.68 -9.09
N MET A 87 -3.05 -6.52 -8.71
CA MET A 87 -3.71 -5.59 -9.63
C MET A 87 -2.74 -4.69 -10.39
N HIS A 88 -1.43 -4.82 -10.14
CA HIS A 88 -0.36 -4.03 -10.78
C HIS A 88 -0.66 -2.51 -10.74
N PRO A 89 -0.91 -1.92 -9.56
CA PRO A 89 -1.22 -0.50 -9.49
C PRO A 89 -0.04 0.33 -10.01
N TYR A 90 -0.31 1.35 -10.84
CA TYR A 90 0.69 2.34 -11.30
C TYR A 90 1.16 3.29 -10.17
N TYR A 91 1.18 2.81 -8.92
CA TYR A 91 1.61 3.50 -7.72
C TYR A 91 2.83 2.78 -7.15
N TYR A 92 3.96 3.49 -7.08
CA TYR A 92 5.26 2.89 -6.73
C TYR A 92 5.85 3.46 -5.44
N SER A 93 5.08 4.24 -4.68
CA SER A 93 5.52 4.88 -3.43
C SER A 93 5.53 3.95 -2.22
N CYS A 94 5.20 2.66 -2.39
CA CYS A 94 5.21 1.64 -1.34
C CYS A 94 6.58 1.61 -0.63
N PRO A 95 6.64 1.60 0.71
CA PRO A 95 7.90 1.46 1.43
C PRO A 95 8.69 0.20 1.02
N LEU A 96 10.00 0.33 0.78
CA LEU A 96 10.85 -0.81 0.37
C LEU A 96 10.82 -1.95 1.39
N SER A 97 10.77 -1.64 2.68
CA SER A 97 10.71 -2.64 3.75
C SER A 97 9.47 -3.54 3.66
N TYR A 98 8.40 -3.13 2.98
CA TYR A 98 7.20 -3.95 2.86
C TYR A 98 7.37 -5.10 1.88
N LEU A 99 8.30 -4.97 0.92
CA LEU A 99 8.61 -6.01 -0.06
C LEU A 99 9.18 -7.26 0.63
N ASP A 100 9.90 -7.09 1.74
CA ASP A 100 10.48 -8.20 2.51
C ASP A 100 9.47 -8.80 3.51
N LEU A 101 8.37 -8.10 3.79
CA LEU A 101 7.35 -8.53 4.75
C LEU A 101 6.27 -9.42 4.11
N ALA A 102 6.14 -9.43 2.79
CA ALA A 102 5.11 -10.19 2.09
C ALA A 102 5.71 -10.99 0.93
N PRO A 103 5.19 -12.21 0.64
CA PRO A 103 5.59 -12.97 -0.54
C PRO A 103 5.32 -12.18 -1.82
N GLU A 104 6.18 -12.36 -2.81
CA GLU A 104 6.05 -11.70 -4.10
C GLU A 104 4.82 -12.21 -4.87
N ARG A 105 3.98 -11.27 -5.33
CA ARG A 105 2.81 -11.55 -6.18
C ARG A 105 2.98 -10.93 -7.57
N CYS A 106 3.78 -9.87 -7.69
CA CYS A 106 4.07 -9.23 -8.96
C CYS A 106 5.52 -8.71 -9.02
N ALA A 107 6.38 -9.42 -9.75
CA ALA A 107 7.78 -9.03 -9.95
C ALA A 107 7.92 -7.65 -10.60
N ASP A 108 7.15 -7.38 -11.66
CA ASP A 108 7.21 -6.12 -12.43
C ASP A 108 6.83 -4.90 -11.59
N TRP A 109 5.78 -5.02 -10.78
CA TRP A 109 5.36 -3.95 -9.88
C TRP A 109 6.44 -3.69 -8.82
N ARG A 110 7.01 -4.74 -8.22
CA ARG A 110 8.10 -4.59 -7.25
C ARG A 110 9.35 -3.98 -7.87
N ALA A 111 9.68 -4.30 -9.12
CA ALA A 111 10.74 -3.63 -9.87
C ALA A 111 10.44 -2.13 -10.03
N GLY A 112 9.19 -1.77 -10.34
CA GLY A 112 8.72 -0.39 -10.37
C GLY A 112 8.88 0.35 -9.04
N VAL A 113 8.52 -0.29 -7.92
CA VAL A 113 8.73 0.25 -6.56
C VAL A 113 10.22 0.50 -6.30
N ARG A 114 11.09 -0.47 -6.60
CA ARG A 114 12.55 -0.32 -6.42
C ARG A 114 13.11 0.82 -7.27
N ALA A 115 12.73 0.90 -8.54
CA ALA A 115 13.14 1.97 -9.45
C ALA A 115 12.66 3.35 -8.97
N TYR A 116 11.43 3.45 -8.47
CA TYR A 116 10.88 4.69 -7.91
C TYR A 116 11.74 5.21 -6.74
N HIS A 117 12.11 4.34 -5.80
CA HIS A 117 12.96 4.73 -4.67
C HIS A 117 14.40 5.01 -5.07
N ALA A 118 14.96 4.27 -6.03
CA ALA A 118 16.29 4.54 -6.56
C ALA A 118 16.40 5.96 -7.13
N ARG A 119 15.42 6.37 -7.97
CA ARG A 119 15.36 7.72 -8.55
C ARG A 119 15.28 8.84 -7.52
N ARG A 120 14.64 8.58 -6.37
CA ARG A 120 14.49 9.57 -5.28
C ARG A 120 15.68 9.63 -4.34
N ARG A 121 16.50 8.58 -4.29
CA ARG A 121 17.75 8.54 -3.51
C ARG A 121 18.90 9.22 -4.24
N THR A 122 18.86 9.29 -5.57
CA THR A 122 19.84 10.07 -6.34
C THR A 122 19.72 11.54 -5.93
N PRO A 123 20.74 12.12 -5.28
CA PRO A 123 20.76 13.56 -5.03
C PRO A 123 20.61 14.25 -6.38
N LYS A 124 19.67 15.19 -6.48
CA LYS A 124 19.63 16.11 -7.61
C LYS A 124 20.95 16.87 -7.57
N MET A 125 21.93 16.45 -8.36
CA MET A 125 23.18 17.18 -8.54
C MET A 125 22.74 18.54 -9.05
N ALA A 126 22.77 19.53 -8.16
CA ALA A 126 22.36 20.88 -8.47
C ALA A 126 23.30 21.35 -9.57
N THR A 127 22.77 21.49 -10.79
CA THR A 127 23.46 22.15 -11.88
C THR A 127 23.80 23.56 -11.40
N ALA A 128 25.05 23.77 -11.02
CA ALA A 128 25.56 25.09 -10.65
C ALA A 128 25.42 26.01 -11.89
N PRO A 129 24.98 27.27 -11.72
CA PRO A 129 24.93 28.20 -12.83
C PRO A 129 26.36 28.47 -13.33
N ALA A 130 26.51 28.51 -14.65
CA ALA A 130 27.75 28.84 -15.33
C ALA A 130 28.25 30.23 -14.90
N ALA A 131 29.46 30.29 -14.34
CA ALA A 131 30.14 31.55 -14.10
C ALA A 131 30.56 32.16 -15.44
N SER A 132 29.96 33.28 -15.81
CA SER A 132 30.40 34.10 -16.93
C SER A 132 31.80 34.65 -16.66
N LEU A 133 32.68 34.51 -17.65
CA LEU A 133 34.00 35.12 -17.71
C LEU A 133 33.91 36.65 -17.67
N THR A 134 34.74 37.28 -16.83
CA THR A 134 35.26 38.63 -17.05
C THR A 134 36.70 38.72 -16.55
N ALA A 135 37.65 38.75 -17.49
CA ALA A 135 38.85 39.59 -17.50
C ALA A 135 39.56 39.42 -18.85
#